data_AF-A0A957RXW1-F1
#
_entry.id   AF-A0A957RXW1-F1
#
_cell.length_a   1.000
_cell.length_b   1.000
_cell.length_c   1.000
_cell.angle_alpha   90.00
_cell.angle_beta   90.00
_cell.angle_gamma   90.00
#
_symmetry.space_group_name_H-M   'P 1'
#
loop_
_entity.id
_entity.type
_entity.pdbx_description
1 polymer ?
#
loop_
_entity_poly.entity_id
_entity_poly.type
_entity_poly.pdbx_seq_one_letter_code
_entity_poly.pdbx_strand_id
1 'polypeptide(L)'
;MTVLIISLAVVLTTWAACSLAEAAIYAVRMPYIRSLERTHPGPAQILRRFKENMEQPISAILIINTIVAAAGASYSGALASDVL
;
A
#
# COMPACT_ATOMS: atom_id res chain seq x y z
N MET A 1 9.15 -17.54 -19.00
CA MET A 1 9.14 -16.08 -19.26
C MET A 1 7.84 -15.38 -18.83
N THR A 2 6.66 -15.87 -19.19
CA THR A 2 5.35 -15.31 -18.78
C THR A 2 5.18 -15.21 -17.26
N VAL A 3 5.61 -16.22 -16.50
CA VAL A 3 5.50 -16.25 -15.04
C VAL A 3 6.33 -15.15 -14.37
N LEU A 4 7.51 -14.83 -14.91
CA LEU A 4 8.37 -13.73 -14.45
C LEU A 4 7.71 -12.37 -14.68
N ILE A 5 7.11 -12.17 -15.86
CA ILE A 5 6.41 -10.92 -16.19
C ILE A 5 5.21 -10.71 -15.26
N ILE A 6 4.45 -11.77 -15.00
CA ILE A 6 3.31 -11.71 -14.07
C ILE A 6 3.78 -11.41 -12.64
N SER A 7 4.82 -12.09 -12.17
CA SER A 7 5.42 -11.84 -10.85
C SER A 7 5.82 -10.37 -10.69
N LEU A 8 6.56 -9.84 -11.67
CA LEU A 8 7.03 -8.45 -11.64
C LEU A 8 5.86 -7.46 -11.71
N ALA A 9 4.84 -7.73 -12.53
CA ALA A 9 3.64 -6.90 -12.61
C ALA A 9 2.88 -6.85 -11.28
N VAL A 10 2.76 -7.98 -10.57
CA VAL A 10 2.11 -8.03 -9.24
C VAL A 10 2.89 -7.22 -8.21
N VAL A 11 4.22 -7.34 -8.20
CA VAL A 11 5.09 -6.56 -7.32
C VAL A 11 4.90 -5.05 -7.58
N LEU A 12 4.98 -4.62 -8.85
CA LEU A 12 4.87 -3.21 -9.22
C LEU A 12 3.48 -2.62 -8.93
N THR A 13 2.42 -3.37 -9.22
CA THR A 13 1.04 -2.91 -8.94
C THR A 13 0.78 -2.76 -7.45
N THR A 14 1.31 -3.69 -6.64
CA THR A 14 1.27 -3.57 -5.18
C THR A 14 2.03 -2.35 -4.68
N TRP A 15 3.22 -2.08 -5.21
CA TRP A 15 4.01 -0.89 -4.86
C TRP A 15 3.25 0.40 -5.19
N ALA A 16 2.64 0.46 -6.37
CA ALA A 16 1.83 1.61 -6.79
C ALA A 16 0.62 1.83 -5.87
N ALA A 17 -0.06 0.76 -5.46
CA ALA A 17 -1.19 0.84 -4.54
C ALA A 17 -0.76 1.34 -3.14
N CYS A 18 0.37 0.84 -2.62
CA CYS A 18 0.95 1.30 -1.35
C CYS A 18 1.29 2.80 -1.38
N SER A 19 1.97 3.25 -2.43
CA SER A 19 2.34 4.66 -2.60
C SER A 19 1.13 5.57 -2.76
N LEU A 20 0.10 5.13 -3.48
CA LEU A 20 -1.15 5.89 -3.62
C LEU A 20 -1.89 6.03 -2.29
N ALA A 21 -1.92 4.96 -1.48
CA ALA A 21 -2.50 5.00 -0.15
C ALA A 21 -1.76 5.97 0.77
N GLU A 22 -0.43 5.96 0.75
CA GLU A 22 0.40 6.90 1.51
C GLU A 22 0.14 8.35 1.10
N ALA A 23 0.15 8.62 -0.21
CA ALA A 23 -0.14 9.94 -0.76
C ALA A 23 -1.55 10.42 -0.41
N ALA A 24 -2.56 9.53 -0.43
CA ALA A 24 -3.93 9.85 -0.05
C ALA A 24 -4.04 10.20 1.44
N ILE A 25 -3.38 9.43 2.32
CA ILE A 25 -3.35 9.72 3.76
C ILE A 25 -2.70 11.09 4.01
N TYR A 26 -1.61 11.42 3.33
CA TYR A 26 -0.97 12.73 3.44
C TYR A 26 -1.84 13.88 2.89
N ALA A 27 -2.47 13.70 1.72
CA ALA A 27 -3.24 14.73 1.03
C ALA A 27 -4.54 15.12 1.76
N VAL A 28 -5.19 14.18 2.46
CA VAL A 28 -6.42 14.46 3.22
C VAL A 28 -6.11 15.35 4.42
N ARG A 29 -6.81 16.48 4.55
CA ARG A 29 -6.69 17.41 5.69
C ARG A 29 -7.82 17.21 6.71
N MET A 30 -7.55 17.47 7.98
CA MET A 30 -8.54 17.39 9.08
C MET A 30 -9.88 18.11 8.81
N PRO A 31 -9.92 19.30 8.20
CA PRO A 31 -11.18 19.98 7.87
C PRO A 31 -12.06 19.17 6.91
N TYR A 32 -11.46 18.47 5.95
CA TYR A 32 -12.18 17.58 5.03
C TYR A 32 -12.78 16.40 5.80
N ILE A 33 -12.02 15.80 6.72
CA ILE A 33 -12.51 14.71 7.57
C ILE A 33 -13.72 15.17 8.40
N ARG A 34 -13.68 16.38 8.99
CA ARG A 34 -14.83 16.94 9.73
C ARG A 34 -16.06 17.18 8.84
N SER A 35 -15.86 17.56 7.58
CA SER A 35 -16.98 17.67 6.64
C SER A 35 -17.55 16.30 6.30
N LEU A 36 -16.68 15.29 6.14
CA LEU A 36 -17.06 13.92 5.86
C LEU A 36 -17.79 13.25 7.03
N GLU A 37 -17.48 13.61 8.28
CA GLU A 37 -18.22 13.13 9.46
C GLU A 37 -19.71 13.49 9.41
N ARG A 38 -20.09 14.57 8.73
CA ARG A 38 -21.50 14.97 8.58
C ARG A 38 -22.27 14.15 7.55
N THR A 39 -21.58 13.66 6.51
CA THR A 39 -22.21 12.91 5.40
C THR A 39 -22.05 11.40 5.56
N HIS A 40 -20.88 10.95 6.02
CA HIS A 40 -20.49 9.55 6.17
C HIS A 40 -19.70 9.35 7.47
N PRO A 41 -20.39 9.27 8.62
CA PRO A 41 -19.75 9.23 9.94
C PRO A 41 -18.86 7.99 10.16
N GLY A 42 -19.24 6.83 9.62
CA GLY A 42 -18.47 5.59 9.76
C GLY A 42 -17.07 5.68 9.12
N PRO A 43 -16.97 5.90 7.79
CA PRO A 43 -15.69 6.09 7.11
C PRO A 43 -14.87 7.26 7.67
N ALA A 44 -15.54 8.33 8.07
CA ALA A 44 -14.86 9.51 8.60
C ALA A 44 -14.20 9.25 9.96
N GLN A 45 -14.80 8.46 10.86
CA GLN A 45 -14.16 8.07 12.13
C GLN A 45 -12.90 7.23 11.90
N ILE A 46 -12.96 6.29 10.96
CA ILE A 46 -11.82 5.43 10.60
C ILE A 46 -10.68 6.30 10.04
N LEU A 47 -11.01 7.18 9.10
CA LEU A 47 -10.03 8.09 8.49
C LEU A 47 -9.45 9.08 9.50
N ARG A 48 -10.25 9.53 10.48
CA ARG A 48 -9.78 10.38 11.59
C ARG A 48 -8.77 9.65 12.47
N ARG A 49 -9.08 8.41 12.88
CA ARG A 49 -8.13 7.58 13.65
C ARG A 49 -6.82 7.35 12.92
N PHE A 50 -6.87 7.04 11.62
CA PHE A 50 -5.68 6.89 10.79
C PHE A 50 -4.89 8.19 10.63
N LYS A 51 -5.56 9.35 10.60
CA LYS A 51 -4.89 10.65 10.49
C LYS A 51 -4.31 11.13 11.83
N GLU A 52 -4.96 10.81 12.95
CA GLU A 52 -4.44 11.09 14.30
C GLU A 52 -3.25 10.18 14.64
N ASN A 53 -3.24 8.94 14.15
CA ASN A 53 -2.16 7.97 14.35
C ASN A 53 -1.55 7.56 13.00
N MET A 54 -0.94 8.51 12.28
CA MET A 54 -0.39 8.24 10.94
C MET A 54 0.68 7.14 10.94
N GLU A 55 1.34 6.93 12.08
CA GLU A 55 2.36 5.90 12.29
C GLU A 55 1.82 4.48 12.05
N GLN A 56 0.56 4.22 12.39
CA GLN A 56 -0.05 2.90 12.26
C GLN A 56 -0.26 2.47 10.78
N PRO A 57 -0.96 3.24 9.93
CA PRO A 57 -1.12 2.89 8.52
C PRO A 57 0.20 2.98 7.75
N ILE A 58 1.08 3.94 8.05
CA ILE A 58 2.39 4.05 7.39
C ILE A 58 3.26 2.84 7.71
N SER A 59 3.28 2.37 8.97
CA SER A 59 4.03 1.17 9.34
C SER A 59 3.46 -0.08 8.67
N ALA A 60 2.13 -0.19 8.54
CA ALA A 60 1.51 -1.30 7.80
C ALA A 60 1.89 -1.28 6.31
N ILE A 61 1.85 -0.10 5.67
CA ILE A 61 2.29 0.11 4.28
C ILE A 61 3.76 -0.29 4.10
N LEU A 62 4.63 0.11 5.03
CA LEU A 62 6.05 -0.21 5.00
C LEU A 62 6.31 -1.72 5.14
N ILE A 63 5.62 -2.39 6.06
CA ILE A 63 5.71 -3.84 6.24
C ILE A 63 5.29 -4.57 4.96
N ILE A 64 4.17 -4.16 4.35
CA ILE A 64 3.72 -4.71 3.08
C ILE A 64 4.79 -4.52 2.00
N ASN A 65 5.37 -3.32 1.90
CA ASN A 65 6.42 -3.03 0.93
C ASN A 65 7.65 -3.94 1.12
N THR A 66 8.09 -4.15 2.36
CA THR A 66 9.20 -5.05 2.68
C THR A 66 8.89 -6.49 2.30
N ILE A 67 7.71 -7.01 2.66
CA ILE A 67 7.32 -8.40 2.34
C ILE A 67 7.26 -8.59 0.83
N VAL A 68 6.66 -7.66 0.10
CA VAL A 68 6.50 -7.74 -1.35
C VAL A 68 7.85 -7.70 -2.06
N ALA A 69 8.77 -6.85 -1.61
CA ALA A 69 10.11 -6.79 -2.14
C ALA A 69 10.90 -8.09 -1.86
N ALA A 70 10.85 -8.59 -0.62
CA ALA A 70 11.55 -9.81 -0.22
C ALA A 70 11.00 -11.06 -0.95
N ALA A 71 9.67 -11.26 -0.90
CA ALA A 71 9.01 -12.38 -1.57
C ALA A 71 9.15 -12.27 -3.09
N GLY A 72 9.01 -11.07 -3.65
CA GLY A 72 9.15 -10.82 -5.09
C GLY A 72 10.55 -11.11 -5.60
N ALA A 73 11.59 -10.72 -4.85
CA ALA A 73 12.98 -11.00 -5.17
C ALA A 73 13.30 -12.50 -5.05
N SER A 74 12.86 -13.17 -3.98
CA SER A 74 13.06 -14.62 -3.81
C SER A 74 12.36 -15.43 -4.90
N TYR A 75 11.09 -15.11 -5.19
CA TYR A 75 10.30 -15.83 -6.18
C TYR A 75 10.78 -15.58 -7.61
N SER A 76 11.00 -14.31 -7.98
CA SER A 76 11.51 -13.98 -9.32
C SER A 76 12.95 -14.45 -9.53
N GLY A 77 13.77 -14.47 -8.47
CA GLY A 77 15.12 -15.03 -8.50
C GLY A 77 15.11 -16.53 -8.79
N ALA A 78 14.28 -17.30 -8.08
CA ALA A 78 14.12 -18.74 -8.32
C ALA A 78 13.64 -19.05 -9.75
N LEU A 79 12.68 -18.27 -10.26
CA LEU A 79 12.19 -18.39 -11.64
C LEU A 79 13.22 -17.98 -12.69
N ALA A 80 14.09 -17.01 -12.38
CA ALA A 80 15.15 -16.58 -13.29
C ALA A 80 16.26 -17.63 -13.39
N SER A 81 16.59 -18.31 -12.30
CA SER A 81 17.55 -19.43 -12.29
C SER A 81 17.06 -20.69 -12.99
N ASP A 82 15.74 -20.86 -13.16
CA ASP A 82 15.16 -21.98 -13.93
C ASP A 82 15.12 -21.69 -15.44
N VAL A 83 15.17 -20.41 -15.83
CA VAL A 83 15.17 -19.95 -17.23
C VAL A 83 16.58 -19.80 -17.82
N LEU A 84 17.61 -19.73 -16.97
CA LEU A 84 19.03 -19.64 -17.36
C LEU A 84 19.66 -21.04 -17.46
#